data_AF-A0A100HIK0-F1
#
_entry.id   AF-A0A100HIK0-F1
#
_cell.length_a   1.000
_cell.length_b   1.000
_cell.length_c   1.000
_cell.angle_alpha   90.00
_cell.angle_beta   90.00
_cell.angle_gamma   90.00
#
_symmetry.space_group_name_H-M   'P 1'
#
loop_
_entity.id
_entity.type
_entity.pdbx_description
1 polymer ?
#
loop_
_entity_poly.entity_id
_entity_poly.type
_entity_poly.pdbx_seq_one_letter_code
_entity_poly.pdbx_strand_id
1 'polypeptide(L)'
;MLGGMPKRPAPPLSRTRRVTLAGAFGFTRLIVELGVLSSFAFSLALFVAAIAQAYVTIRAALGDLGEAHTTKTLIVAAVEQADTLLVGVALLIISFGLQALFVGRVQNVPRWLHIDSFDDLKQKLIGIVIVALSVNFFSVALEWKGGTDILVYGAAIAAVILAVGAYSVILTRLGHRPDAPDDQHAEP
;
A
#
# COMPACT_ATOMS: atom_id res chain seq x y z
N MET A 1 -3.39 -68.05 48.93
CA MET A 1 -3.06 -66.83 49.70
C MET A 1 -1.77 -66.23 49.15
N LEU A 2 -1.58 -64.92 49.32
CA LEU A 2 -0.69 -63.99 48.58
C LEU A 2 -1.22 -63.62 47.19
N GLY A 3 -1.49 -62.37 46.84
CA GLY A 3 -1.36 -61.10 47.55
C GLY A 3 -1.64 -60.01 46.52
N GLY A 4 -2.70 -59.21 46.72
CA GLY A 4 -3.09 -58.16 45.78
C GLY A 4 -2.00 -57.10 45.68
N MET A 5 -1.48 -56.89 44.47
CA MET A 5 -0.62 -55.74 44.19
C MET A 5 -1.47 -54.46 44.21
N PRO A 6 -1.13 -53.44 45.02
CA PRO A 6 -1.76 -52.14 44.88
C PRO A 6 -1.32 -51.50 43.55
N LYS A 7 -2.28 -51.20 42.68
CA LYS A 7 -2.06 -50.38 41.48
C LYS A 7 -1.52 -49.02 41.94
N ARG A 8 -0.24 -48.75 41.65
CA ARG A 8 0.36 -47.43 41.87
C ARG A 8 -0.44 -46.40 41.06
N PRO A 9 -0.89 -45.28 41.65
CA PRO A 9 -1.47 -44.21 40.85
C PRO A 9 -0.40 -43.66 39.91
N ALA A 10 -0.76 -43.54 38.63
CA ALA A 10 0.10 -42.91 37.62
C ALA A 10 0.37 -41.45 38.01
N PRO A 11 1.60 -40.94 37.82
CA PRO A 11 1.90 -39.55 38.11
C PRO A 11 1.08 -38.62 37.20
N PRO A 12 0.53 -37.51 37.72
CA PRO A 12 -0.16 -36.54 36.88
C PRO A 12 0.87 -35.89 35.95
N LEU A 13 0.62 -36.00 34.64
CA LEU A 13 1.43 -35.34 33.62
C LEU A 13 1.42 -33.83 33.88
N SER A 14 2.63 -33.29 34.03
CA SER A 14 2.92 -31.89 34.29
C SER A 14 2.30 -31.00 33.21
N ARG A 15 1.20 -30.34 33.60
CA ARG A 15 0.56 -29.25 32.88
C ARG A 15 1.40 -27.98 33.02
N THR A 16 2.62 -27.98 32.52
CA THR A 16 3.56 -26.90 32.80
C THR A 16 3.99 -26.22 31.51
N ARG A 17 3.44 -25.01 31.33
CA ARG A 17 4.03 -23.85 30.64
C ARG A 17 3.78 -23.69 29.13
N ARG A 18 2.52 -23.39 28.76
CA ARG A 18 2.17 -22.68 27.50
C ARG A 18 1.67 -21.25 27.78
N VAL A 19 2.47 -20.38 28.41
CA VAL A 19 1.99 -19.00 28.69
C VAL A 19 2.96 -17.87 28.33
N THR A 20 4.24 -18.12 28.04
CA THR A 20 5.18 -17.00 27.82
C THR A 20 5.41 -16.59 26.37
N LEU A 21 4.76 -17.22 25.38
CA LEU A 21 4.86 -16.79 23.97
C LEU A 21 3.73 -15.84 23.53
N ALA A 22 2.60 -15.79 24.25
CA ALA A 22 1.44 -15.00 23.84
C ALA A 22 1.64 -13.47 23.99
N GLY A 23 2.50 -13.03 24.91
CA GLY A 23 2.75 -11.60 25.16
C GLY A 23 3.51 -10.88 24.04
N ALA A 24 4.42 -11.58 23.34
CA ALA A 24 5.21 -10.99 22.26
C ALA A 24 4.38 -10.70 20.99
N PHE A 25 3.36 -11.52 20.73
CA PHE A 25 2.44 -11.31 19.60
C PHE A 25 1.50 -10.11 19.83
N GLY A 26 1.10 -9.84 21.08
CA GLY A 26 0.29 -8.66 21.42
C GLY A 26 1.05 -7.34 21.22
N PHE A 27 2.33 -7.30 21.57
CA PHE A 27 3.17 -6.11 21.39
C PHE A 27 3.43 -5.79 19.91
N THR A 28 3.65 -6.82 19.08
CA THR A 28 3.80 -6.66 17.62
C THR A 28 2.53 -6.07 16.99
N ARG A 29 1.35 -6.53 17.44
CA ARG A 29 0.06 -5.98 16.98
C ARG A 29 -0.15 -4.52 17.38
N LEU A 30 0.23 -4.14 18.60
CA LEU A 30 0.12 -2.75 19.08
C LEU A 30 0.97 -1.78 18.24
N ILE A 31 2.21 -2.17 17.90
CA ILE A 31 3.09 -1.34 17.05
C ILE A 31 2.46 -1.10 15.68
N VAL A 32 1.88 -2.14 15.09
CA VAL A 32 1.23 -2.02 13.78
C VAL A 32 -0.02 -1.16 13.85
N GLU A 33 -0.87 -1.33 14.87
CA GLU A 33 -2.07 -0.50 15.05
C GLU A 33 -1.72 0.99 15.20
N LEU A 34 -0.61 1.33 15.88
CA LEU A 34 -0.13 2.72 15.93
C LEU A 34 0.32 3.25 14.56
N GLY A 35 1.03 2.43 13.77
CA GLY A 35 1.44 2.78 12.41
C GLY A 35 0.24 2.97 11.46
N VAL A 36 -0.74 2.07 11.53
CA VAL A 36 -2.02 2.16 10.81
C VAL A 36 -2.73 3.46 11.19
N LEU A 37 -2.88 3.75 12.49
CA LEU A 37 -3.56 4.96 12.95
C LEU A 37 -2.86 6.25 12.46
N SER A 38 -1.52 6.27 12.48
CA SER A 38 -0.75 7.41 11.98
C SER A 38 -0.93 7.60 10.47
N SER A 39 -0.76 6.54 9.67
CA SER A 39 -0.95 6.61 8.21
C SER A 39 -2.39 6.98 7.82
N PHE A 40 -3.39 6.48 8.54
CA PHE A 40 -4.79 6.86 8.38
C PHE A 40 -5.02 8.35 8.70
N ALA A 41 -4.47 8.84 9.81
CA ALA A 41 -4.60 10.25 10.19
C ALA A 41 -3.94 11.19 9.17
N PHE A 42 -2.74 10.85 8.68
CA PHE A 42 -2.07 11.62 7.62
C PHE A 42 -2.85 11.58 6.30
N SER A 43 -3.35 10.41 5.90
CA SER A 43 -4.22 10.29 4.74
C SER A 43 -5.41 11.24 4.86
N LEU A 44 -6.13 11.19 6.00
CA LEU A 44 -7.28 12.06 6.24
C LEU A 44 -6.90 13.55 6.19
N ALA A 45 -5.78 13.92 6.79
CA ALA A 45 -5.28 15.30 6.75
C ALA A 45 -4.97 15.76 5.32
N LEU A 46 -4.35 14.91 4.49
CA LEU A 46 -4.09 15.22 3.08
C LEU A 46 -5.38 15.34 2.26
N PHE A 47 -6.38 14.50 2.50
CA PHE A 47 -7.70 14.63 1.86
C PHE A 47 -8.37 15.96 2.22
N VAL A 48 -8.36 16.34 3.50
CA VAL A 48 -8.91 17.62 3.96
C VAL A 48 -8.15 18.79 3.35
N ALA A 49 -6.82 18.74 3.34
CA ALA A 49 -5.98 19.76 2.73
C ALA A 49 -6.26 19.91 1.23
N ALA A 50 -6.36 18.80 0.50
CA ALA A 50 -6.67 18.80 -0.92
C ALA A 50 -8.05 19.41 -1.20
N ILE A 51 -9.08 19.10 -0.40
CA ILE A 51 -10.41 19.71 -0.53
C ILE A 51 -10.37 21.22 -0.27
N ALA A 52 -9.66 21.64 0.79
CA ALA A 52 -9.52 23.04 1.13
C ALA A 52 -8.81 23.83 0.02
N GLN A 53 -7.73 23.27 -0.53
CA GLN A 53 -6.98 23.85 -1.64
C GLN A 53 -7.85 23.94 -2.91
N ALA A 54 -8.63 22.90 -3.21
CA ALA A 54 -9.60 22.92 -4.32
C ALA A 54 -10.56 24.11 -4.20
N TYR A 55 -11.11 24.29 -3.00
CA TYR A 55 -12.08 25.35 -2.74
C TYR A 55 -11.48 26.73 -2.97
N VAL A 56 -10.26 26.96 -2.47
CA VAL A 56 -9.53 28.23 -2.67
C VAL A 56 -9.26 28.48 -4.16
N THR A 57 -8.75 27.49 -4.88
CA THR A 57 -8.44 27.60 -6.32
C THR A 57 -9.70 27.87 -7.16
N ILE A 58 -10.79 27.15 -6.91
CA ILE A 58 -12.06 27.35 -7.62
C ILE A 58 -12.62 28.74 -7.34
N ARG A 59 -12.58 29.20 -6.08
CA ARG A 59 -13.04 30.54 -5.69
C ARG A 59 -12.23 31.64 -6.37
N ALA A 60 -10.91 31.48 -6.44
CA ALA A 60 -10.04 32.42 -7.15
C ALA A 60 -10.35 32.46 -8.65
N ALA A 61 -10.49 31.30 -9.29
CA ALA A 61 -10.81 31.20 -10.71
C ALA A 61 -12.17 31.79 -11.10
N LEU A 62 -13.18 31.64 -10.24
CA LEU A 62 -14.50 32.26 -10.43
C LEU A 62 -14.47 33.79 -10.27
N GLY A 63 -13.50 34.33 -9.53
CA GLY A 63 -13.31 35.78 -9.38
C GLY A 63 -12.64 36.44 -10.59
N ASP A 64 -11.90 35.67 -11.38
CA ASP A 64 -11.02 36.14 -12.47
C ASP A 64 -11.47 35.59 -13.85
N LEU A 65 -12.78 35.39 -14.01
CA LEU A 65 -13.40 34.87 -15.23
C LEU A 65 -13.25 35.86 -16.39
N GLY A 66 -12.14 35.79 -17.13
CA GLY A 66 -11.91 36.64 -18.30
C GLY A 66 -10.54 36.46 -18.98
N GLU A 67 -9.48 36.15 -18.23
CA GLU A 67 -8.13 36.01 -18.79
C GLU A 67 -7.82 34.58 -19.28
N ALA A 68 -7.26 34.47 -20.50
CA ALA A 68 -6.75 33.20 -21.05
C ALA A 68 -5.59 32.57 -20.23
N HIS A 69 -4.93 33.36 -19.37
CA HIS A 69 -3.89 32.88 -18.46
C HIS A 69 -4.47 32.05 -17.30
N THR A 70 -5.73 32.28 -16.92
CA THR A 70 -6.41 31.60 -15.81
C THR A 70 -6.55 30.10 -16.06
N THR A 71 -6.78 29.68 -17.31
CA THR A 71 -6.94 28.25 -17.66
C THR A 71 -5.66 27.45 -17.47
N LYS A 72 -4.48 27.99 -17.82
CA LYS A 72 -3.20 27.29 -17.62
C LYS A 72 -2.90 27.11 -16.14
N THR A 73 -3.09 28.17 -15.35
CA THR A 73 -2.91 28.14 -13.89
C THR A 73 -3.86 27.14 -13.23
N LEU A 74 -5.12 27.08 -13.69
CA LEU A 74 -6.11 26.09 -13.24
C LEU A 74 -5.67 24.65 -13.50
N ILE A 75 -5.15 24.37 -14.69
CA ILE A 75 -4.71 23.01 -15.05
C ILE A 75 -3.50 22.60 -14.18
N VAL A 76 -2.51 23.49 -13.99
CA VAL A 76 -1.36 23.21 -13.13
C VAL A 76 -1.81 22.96 -11.68
N ALA A 77 -2.63 23.84 -11.12
CA ALA A 77 -3.14 23.69 -9.76
C ALA A 77 -3.96 22.40 -9.58
N ALA A 78 -4.72 21.97 -10.60
CA ALA A 78 -5.45 20.71 -10.57
C ALA A 78 -4.51 19.49 -10.53
N VAL A 79 -3.38 19.55 -11.25
CA VAL A 79 -2.37 18.47 -11.26
C VAL A 79 -1.64 18.39 -9.91
N GLU A 80 -1.25 19.51 -9.33
CA GLU A 80 -0.64 19.55 -7.99
C GLU A 80 -1.60 18.99 -6.92
N GLN A 81 -2.89 19.31 -7.03
CA GLN A 81 -3.91 18.79 -6.13
C GLN A 81 -4.12 17.29 -6.34
N ALA A 82 -4.06 16.81 -7.58
CA ALA A 82 -4.15 15.38 -7.89
C ALA A 82 -2.99 14.59 -7.27
N ASP A 83 -1.77 15.13 -7.29
CA ASP A 83 -0.62 14.50 -6.63
C ASP A 83 -0.81 14.40 -5.10
N THR A 84 -1.27 15.47 -4.46
CA THR A 84 -1.57 15.46 -3.02
C THR A 84 -2.63 14.39 -2.66
N LEU A 85 -3.69 14.27 -3.46
CA LEU A 85 -4.70 13.23 -3.28
C LEU A 85 -4.14 11.83 -3.49
N LEU A 86 -3.24 11.67 -4.45
CA LEU A 86 -2.62 10.38 -4.75
C LEU A 86 -1.74 9.91 -3.58
N VAL A 87 -0.97 10.81 -2.95
CA VAL A 87 -0.24 10.51 -1.72
C VAL A 87 -1.20 10.13 -0.58
N GLY A 88 -2.31 10.86 -0.43
CA GLY A 88 -3.37 10.51 0.53
C GLY A 88 -3.91 9.10 0.32
N VAL A 89 -4.27 8.74 -0.91
CA VAL A 89 -4.71 7.39 -1.27
C VAL A 89 -3.63 6.34 -1.03
N ALA A 90 -2.36 6.65 -1.30
CA ALA A 90 -1.23 5.76 -1.00
C ALA A 90 -1.18 5.41 0.49
N LEU A 91 -1.25 6.42 1.36
CA LEU A 91 -1.27 6.24 2.81
C LEU A 91 -2.49 5.44 3.28
N LEU A 92 -3.66 5.67 2.67
CA LEU A 92 -4.86 4.90 2.97
C LEU A 92 -4.73 3.42 2.61
N ILE A 93 -4.14 3.12 1.45
CA ILE A 93 -3.88 1.75 1.00
C ILE A 93 -2.85 1.06 1.92
N ILE A 94 -1.81 1.79 2.35
CA ILE A 94 -0.85 1.30 3.34
C ILE A 94 -1.58 0.95 4.65
N SER A 95 -2.39 1.87 5.16
CA SER A 95 -3.18 1.69 6.38
C SER A 95 -4.04 0.42 6.31
N PHE A 96 -4.83 0.27 5.24
CA PHE A 96 -5.68 -0.91 5.07
C PHE A 96 -4.88 -2.20 4.85
N GLY A 97 -3.77 -2.14 4.11
CA GLY A 97 -2.92 -3.30 3.87
C GLY A 97 -2.23 -3.82 5.13
N LEU A 98 -1.68 -2.91 5.95
CA LEU A 98 -1.10 -3.26 7.25
C LEU A 98 -2.16 -3.83 8.19
N GLN A 99 -3.36 -3.24 8.22
CA GLN A 99 -4.47 -3.73 9.02
C GLN A 99 -4.90 -5.15 8.59
N ALA A 100 -5.10 -5.39 7.29
CA ALA A 100 -5.52 -6.68 6.76
C ALA A 100 -4.52 -7.80 7.07
N LEU A 101 -3.23 -7.47 7.05
CA LEU A 101 -2.13 -8.43 7.19
C LEU A 101 -1.84 -8.83 8.63
N PHE A 102 -2.01 -7.91 9.59
CA PHE A 102 -1.72 -8.17 11.00
C PHE A 102 -2.96 -8.48 11.86
N VAL A 103 -4.15 -8.00 11.47
CA VAL A 103 -5.38 -8.17 12.26
C VAL A 103 -6.27 -9.31 11.71
N GLY A 104 -6.03 -9.74 10.46
CA GLY A 104 -6.73 -10.85 9.82
C GLY A 104 -7.68 -10.40 8.71
N ARG A 105 -7.94 -11.32 7.76
CA ARG A 105 -8.66 -11.04 6.51
C ARG A 105 -10.04 -10.42 6.78
N VAL A 106 -10.25 -9.23 6.24
CA VAL A 106 -11.58 -8.62 6.14
C VAL A 106 -12.36 -9.43 5.09
N GLN A 107 -13.40 -10.13 5.52
CA GLN A 107 -14.32 -10.81 4.60
C GLN A 107 -15.16 -9.72 3.90
N ASN A 108 -15.33 -9.80 2.58
CA ASN A 108 -15.98 -8.80 1.69
C ASN A 108 -15.17 -7.58 1.21
N VAL A 109 -13.88 -7.71 0.92
CA VAL A 109 -13.15 -6.68 0.13
C VAL A 109 -13.23 -6.98 -1.37
N PRO A 110 -13.50 -5.98 -2.24
CA PRO A 110 -13.43 -6.15 -3.69
C PRO A 110 -12.07 -6.70 -4.14
N ARG A 111 -12.04 -7.45 -5.24
CA ARG A 111 -10.82 -8.12 -5.75
C ARG A 111 -9.58 -7.21 -5.89
N TRP A 112 -9.75 -5.91 -6.10
CA TRP A 112 -8.65 -4.95 -6.20
C TRP A 112 -7.99 -4.60 -4.84
N LEU A 113 -8.64 -4.88 -3.70
CA LEU A 113 -8.15 -4.60 -2.35
C LEU A 113 -7.91 -5.88 -1.52
N HIS A 114 -8.02 -7.07 -2.12
CA HIS A 114 -7.70 -8.33 -1.44
C HIS A 114 -6.18 -8.44 -1.30
N ILE A 115 -5.66 -8.36 -0.08
CA ILE A 115 -4.22 -8.39 0.23
C ILE A 115 -3.95 -9.64 1.07
N ASP A 116 -3.41 -10.68 0.43
CA ASP A 116 -3.09 -11.96 1.09
C ASP A 116 -1.67 -11.98 1.66
N SER A 117 -0.78 -11.05 1.27
CA SER A 117 0.61 -10.99 1.73
C SER A 117 1.23 -9.58 1.67
N PHE A 118 2.37 -9.41 2.35
CA PHE A 118 3.20 -8.19 2.27
C PHE A 118 3.60 -7.83 0.83
N ASP A 119 3.80 -8.82 -0.04
CA ASP A 119 4.23 -8.59 -1.42
C ASP A 119 3.12 -7.99 -2.29
N ASP A 120 1.87 -8.35 -2.06
CA ASP A 120 0.75 -7.72 -2.76
C ASP A 120 0.55 -6.25 -2.32
N LEU A 121 0.73 -5.96 -1.02
CA LEU A 121 0.75 -4.57 -0.54
C LEU A 121 1.87 -3.75 -1.21
N LYS A 122 3.07 -4.33 -1.28
CA LYS A 122 4.23 -3.71 -1.95
C LYS A 122 3.93 -3.44 -3.42
N GLN A 123 3.30 -4.38 -4.12
CA GLN A 123 2.98 -4.23 -5.54
C GLN A 123 1.94 -3.14 -5.80
N LYS A 124 0.90 -3.05 -4.96
CA LYS A 124 -0.07 -1.93 -5.03
C LYS A 124 0.62 -0.58 -4.77
N LEU A 125 1.52 -0.52 -3.79
CA LEU A 125 2.26 0.69 -3.47
C LEU A 125 3.16 1.15 -4.63
N ILE A 126 3.89 0.22 -5.25
CA ILE A 126 4.74 0.50 -6.42
C ILE A 126 3.91 1.13 -7.54
N GLY A 127 2.70 0.60 -7.81
CA GLY A 127 1.80 1.18 -8.80
C GLY A 127 1.48 2.64 -8.50
N ILE A 128 1.15 2.96 -7.25
CA ILE A 128 0.84 4.34 -6.84
C ILE A 128 2.06 5.25 -6.98
N VAL A 129 3.25 4.82 -6.57
CA VAL A 129 4.49 5.59 -6.72
C VAL A 129 4.77 5.91 -8.19
N ILE A 130 4.59 4.95 -9.09
CA ILE A 130 4.77 5.17 -10.54
C ILE A 130 3.79 6.22 -11.06
N VAL A 131 2.52 6.16 -10.63
CA VAL A 131 1.52 7.17 -11.01
C VAL A 131 1.89 8.54 -10.42
N ALA A 132 2.32 8.62 -9.16
CA ALA A 132 2.76 9.86 -8.52
C ALA A 132 3.89 10.54 -9.33
N LEU A 133 4.93 9.78 -9.66
CA LEU A 133 6.05 10.26 -10.46
C LEU A 133 5.61 10.74 -11.85
N SER A 134 4.63 10.07 -12.45
CA SER A 134 4.07 10.43 -13.75
C SER A 134 3.27 11.75 -13.69
N VAL A 135 2.45 11.92 -12.65
CA VAL A 135 1.67 13.15 -12.41
C VAL A 135 2.60 14.32 -12.10
N ASN A 136 3.65 14.10 -11.29
CA ASN A 136 4.66 15.12 -11.01
C ASN A 136 5.38 15.58 -12.28
N PHE A 137 5.79 14.65 -13.15
CA PHE A 137 6.35 14.99 -14.45
C PHE A 137 5.38 15.83 -15.29
N PHE A 138 4.10 15.47 -15.30
CA PHE A 138 3.08 16.23 -16.02
C PHE A 138 2.95 17.66 -15.48
N SER A 139 3.03 17.86 -14.16
CA SER A 139 3.03 19.20 -13.55
C SER A 139 4.18 20.06 -14.09
N VAL A 140 5.41 19.53 -14.03
CA VAL A 140 6.60 20.24 -14.54
C VAL A 140 6.51 20.49 -16.05
N ALA A 141 5.94 19.55 -16.81
CA ALA A 141 5.76 19.69 -18.25
C ALA A 141 4.77 20.81 -18.63
N LEU A 142 3.74 21.05 -17.81
CA LEU A 142 2.78 22.13 -18.04
C LEU A 142 3.37 23.52 -17.80
N GLU A 143 4.34 23.62 -16.88
CA GLU A 143 5.01 24.88 -16.54
C GLU A 143 6.20 25.21 -17.45
N TRP A 144 6.61 24.27 -18.31
CA TRP A 144 7.82 24.41 -19.11
C TRP A 144 7.71 25.56 -20.12
N LYS A 145 8.62 26.53 -20.00
CA LYS A 145 8.71 27.71 -20.89
C LYS A 145 9.87 27.66 -21.90
N GLY A 146 10.55 26.52 -22.01
CA GLY A 146 11.67 26.29 -22.93
C GLY A 146 12.98 25.91 -22.23
N GLY A 147 13.81 25.09 -22.88
CA GLY A 147 15.10 24.60 -22.38
C GLY A 147 15.21 23.06 -22.37
N THR A 148 16.42 22.52 -22.47
CA THR A 148 16.66 21.06 -22.53
C THR A 148 16.47 20.35 -21.18
N ASP A 149 16.28 21.11 -20.09
CA ASP A 149 16.19 20.59 -18.71
C ASP A 149 15.02 19.61 -18.53
N ILE A 150 13.93 19.78 -19.28
CA ILE A 150 12.78 18.87 -19.23
C ILE A 150 13.14 17.45 -19.71
N LEU A 151 14.08 17.33 -20.65
CA LEU A 151 14.54 16.03 -21.15
C LEU A 151 15.37 15.31 -20.09
N VAL A 152 16.23 16.04 -19.38
CA VAL A 152 17.04 15.49 -18.29
C VAL A 152 16.16 15.07 -17.12
N TYR A 153 15.18 15.92 -16.75
CA TYR A 153 14.22 15.61 -15.70
C TYR A 153 13.34 14.40 -16.05
N GLY A 154 12.80 14.36 -17.26
CA GLY A 154 12.04 13.22 -17.77
C GLY A 154 12.85 11.94 -17.82
N ALA A 155 14.12 12.01 -18.25
CA ALA A 155 15.03 10.86 -18.25
C ALA A 155 15.32 10.34 -16.84
N ALA A 156 15.50 11.24 -15.86
CA ALA A 156 15.70 10.85 -14.47
C ALA A 156 14.48 10.10 -13.91
N ILE A 157 13.27 10.61 -14.14
CA ILE A 157 12.03 9.94 -13.71
C ILE A 157 11.85 8.60 -14.44
N ALA A 158 12.09 8.55 -15.74
CA ALA A 158 12.02 7.32 -16.53
C ALA A 158 13.00 6.25 -16.01
N ALA A 159 14.20 6.64 -15.61
CA ALA A 159 15.18 5.74 -15.02
C ALA A 159 14.69 5.17 -13.67
N VAL A 160 14.07 5.98 -12.82
CA VAL A 160 13.48 5.52 -11.55
C VAL A 160 12.33 4.55 -11.80
N ILE A 161 11.42 4.88 -12.72
CA ILE A 161 10.29 4.00 -13.08
C ILE A 161 10.80 2.68 -13.66
N LEU A 162 11.83 2.71 -14.52
CA LEU A 162 12.44 1.50 -15.07
C LEU A 162 13.09 0.65 -13.98
N ALA A 163 13.83 1.25 -13.05
CA ALA A 163 14.47 0.54 -11.96
C ALA A 163 13.43 -0.15 -11.06
N VAL A 164 12.38 0.58 -10.66
CA VAL A 164 11.30 0.04 -9.82
C VAL A 164 10.48 -1.02 -10.57
N GLY A 165 10.16 -0.77 -11.85
CA GLY A 165 9.42 -1.70 -12.70
C GLY A 165 10.20 -3.00 -12.95
N ALA A 166 11.49 -2.91 -13.25
CA ALA A 166 12.36 -4.07 -13.41
C ALA A 166 12.42 -4.89 -12.11
N TYR A 167 12.60 -4.22 -10.96
CA TYR A 167 12.57 -4.88 -9.66
C TYR A 167 11.24 -5.62 -9.40
N SER A 168 10.10 -4.98 -9.69
CA SER A 168 8.78 -5.58 -9.53
C SER A 168 8.59 -6.82 -10.42
N VAL A 169 9.00 -6.76 -11.69
CA VAL A 169 8.89 -7.87 -12.65
C VAL A 169 9.80 -9.04 -12.25
N ILE A 170 11.03 -8.77 -11.83
CA ILE A 170 11.97 -9.81 -11.39
C ILE A 170 11.39 -10.57 -10.20
N LEU A 171 10.82 -9.86 -9.22
CA LEU A 171 10.20 -10.50 -8.06
C LEU A 171 8.96 -11.33 -8.42
N THR A 172 8.09 -10.83 -9.30
CA THR A 172 6.90 -11.60 -9.72
C THR A 172 7.27 -12.88 -10.48
N ARG A 173 8.36 -12.86 -11.26
CA ARG A 173 8.83 -14.06 -11.97
C ARG A 173 9.41 -15.13 -11.03
N LEU A 174 9.90 -14.76 -9.85
CA LEU A 174 10.43 -15.72 -8.88
C LEU A 174 9.32 -16.41 -8.05
N GLY A 175 8.15 -15.79 -7.93
CA GLY A 175 6.99 -16.35 -7.21
C GLY A 175 6.13 -17.32 -8.02
N HIS A 176 6.25 -17.34 -9.34
CA HIS A 176 5.46 -18.19 -10.24
C HIS A 176 6.24 -19.48 -10.57
N ARG A 177 6.35 -20.41 -9.61
CA ARG A 177 6.61 -21.81 -9.99
C ARG A 177 5.33 -22.30 -10.69
N PRO A 178 5.42 -22.82 -11.93
CA PRO A 178 4.29 -23.50 -12.54
C PRO A 178 3.96 -24.68 -11.64
N ASP A 179 2.75 -24.71 -11.08
CA ASP A 179 2.17 -25.96 -10.62
C ASP A 179 2.25 -26.91 -11.82
N ALA A 180 2.92 -28.05 -11.61
CA ALA A 180 3.11 -29.05 -12.64
C ALA A 180 1.75 -29.37 -13.26
N PRO A 181 1.68 -29.67 -14.59
CA PRO A 181 0.47 -30.20 -15.17
C PRO A 181 0.03 -31.37 -14.29
N ASP A 182 -1.22 -31.33 -13.86
CA ASP A 182 -1.83 -32.42 -13.11
C ASP A 182 -1.88 -33.61 -14.08
N ASP A 183 -0.79 -34.38 -14.08
CA ASP A 183 -0.71 -35.73 -14.61
C ASP A 183 -1.61 -36.60 -13.71
N GLN A 184 -2.92 -36.37 -13.79
CA GLN A 184 -3.91 -37.41 -13.62
C GLN A 184 -3.84 -38.19 -14.93
N HIS A 185 -2.94 -39.17 -15.06
CA HIS A 185 -3.26 -40.55 -14.68
C HIS A 185 -4.73 -40.81 -15.05
N ALA A 186 -5.03 -41.06 -16.32
CA ALA A 186 -4.79 -42.36 -16.94
C ALA A 186 -5.14 -43.48 -15.97
N GLU A 187 -6.41 -43.87 -15.94
CA GLU A 187 -6.81 -45.27 -15.91
C GLU A 187 -8.30 -45.40 -16.33
N PRO A 188 -8.74 -46.58 -16.81
CA PRO A 188 -9.34 -46.75 -18.13
C PRO A 188 -10.86 -46.92 -18.14
#